data_AF-A0A9E2LJH3-F1
#
_entry.id   AF-A0A9E2LJH3-F1
#
_cell.length_a   1.000
_cell.length_b   1.000
_cell.length_c   1.000
_cell.angle_alpha   90.00
_cell.angle_beta   90.00
_cell.angle_gamma   90.00
#
_symmetry.space_group_name_H-M   'P 1'
#
loop_
_entity.id
_entity.type
_entity.pdbx_description
1 polymer ?
#
loop_
_entity_poly.entity_id
_entity_poly.type
_entity_poly.pdbx_seq_one_letter_code
_entity_poly.pdbx_strand_id
1 'polypeptide(L)'
;MTQSFITKLRKDKEFQKLYDIEKKKLDIAIALAEARAKKGLTQKEVAKRAQVTWETISAIENGKANPSLGTISKIFAAVGKKLNFQIS
;
A
#
# COMPACT_ATOMS: atom_id res chain seq x y z
N MET A 1 22.63 -11.94 5.36
CA MET A 1 21.81 -13.17 5.23
C MET A 1 22.27 -13.95 4.00
N THR A 2 22.52 -15.26 4.11
CA THR A 2 23.00 -16.08 3.00
C THR A 2 21.85 -16.55 2.10
N GLN A 3 22.13 -16.77 0.81
CA GLN A 3 21.14 -17.24 -0.16
C GLN A 3 20.50 -18.58 0.25
N SER A 4 21.25 -19.45 0.93
CA SER A 4 20.78 -20.74 1.46
C SER A 4 19.75 -20.58 2.59
N PHE A 5 19.90 -19.56 3.44
CA PHE A 5 18.97 -19.26 4.53
C PHE A 5 17.63 -18.73 3.99
N ILE A 6 17.68 -17.79 3.04
CA ILE A 6 16.47 -17.24 2.39
C ILE A 6 15.70 -18.34 1.65
N THR A 7 16.41 -19.29 1.01
CA THR A 7 15.78 -20.40 0.29
C THR A 7 15.02 -21.34 1.23
N LYS A 8 15.52 -21.58 2.44
CA LYS A 8 14.82 -22.39 3.44
C LYS A 8 13.57 -21.67 3.97
N LEU A 9 13.68 -20.38 4.30
CA LEU A 9 12.53 -19.57 4.75
C LEU A 9 11.43 -19.51 3.69
N ARG A 10 11.78 -19.37 2.40
CA ARG A 10 10.79 -19.37 1.30
C ARG A 10 10.00 -20.66 1.17
N LYS A 11 10.47 -21.80 1.68
CA LYS A 11 9.74 -23.09 1.62
C LYS A 11 8.76 -23.26 2.78
N ASP A 12 8.85 -22.44 3.81
CA ASP A 12 7.94 -22.46 4.94
C ASP A 12 6.58 -21.85 4.57
N LYS A 13 5.50 -22.57 4.83
CA LYS A 13 4.13 -22.16 4.45
C LYS A 13 3.66 -20.93 5.22
N GLU A 14 4.04 -20.81 6.49
CA GLU A 14 3.68 -19.68 7.33
C GLU A 14 4.44 -18.43 6.89
N PHE A 15 5.73 -18.58 6.57
CA PHE A 15 6.53 -17.52 5.97
C PHE A 15 5.95 -17.04 4.64
N GLN A 16 5.59 -17.97 3.73
CA GLN A 16 4.97 -17.60 2.44
C GLN A 16 3.68 -16.80 2.65
N LYS A 17 2.81 -17.23 3.56
CA LYS A 17 1.56 -16.54 3.84
C LYS A 17 1.78 -15.11 4.36
N LEU A 18 2.69 -14.93 5.31
CA LEU A 18 3.03 -13.61 5.84
C LEU A 18 3.68 -12.73 4.78
N TYR A 19 4.60 -13.30 3.99
CA TYR A 19 5.23 -12.62 2.88
C TYR A 19 4.22 -12.11 1.86
N ASP A 20 3.24 -12.93 1.47
CA ASP A 20 2.21 -12.55 0.51
C ASP A 20 1.31 -11.42 1.04
N ILE A 21 0.98 -11.42 2.33
CA ILE A 21 0.22 -10.35 2.97
C ILE A 21 1.01 -9.03 2.92
N GLU A 22 2.27 -9.05 3.34
CA GLU A 22 3.11 -7.84 3.35
C GLU A 22 3.42 -7.34 1.93
N LYS A 23 3.62 -8.25 0.98
CA LYS A 23 3.78 -7.90 -0.44
C LYS A 23 2.55 -7.17 -0.97
N LYS A 24 1.34 -7.69 -0.72
CA LYS A 24 0.10 -7.04 -1.14
C LYS A 24 -0.08 -5.64 -0.53
N LYS A 25 0.30 -5.45 0.74
CA LYS A 25 0.28 -4.11 1.37
C LYS A 25 1.23 -3.15 0.66
N LEU A 26 2.43 -3.62 0.33
CA LEU A 26 3.42 -2.82 -0.39
C LEU A 26 2.96 -2.46 -1.81
N ASP A 27 2.33 -3.40 -2.52
CA ASP A 27 1.78 -3.16 -3.85
C ASP A 27 0.73 -2.02 -3.83
N ILE A 28 -0.12 -1.98 -2.79
CA ILE A 28 -1.10 -0.88 -2.59
C ILE A 28 -0.38 0.45 -2.32
N ALA A 29 0.65 0.45 -1.47
CA ALA A 29 1.43 1.64 -1.15
C ALA A 29 2.09 2.25 -2.40
N ILE A 30 2.70 1.41 -3.22
CA ILE A 30 3.33 1.81 -4.50
C ILE A 30 2.28 2.38 -5.45
N ALA A 31 1.16 1.68 -5.65
CA ALA A 31 0.09 2.12 -6.55
C ALA A 31 -0.47 3.49 -6.15
N LEU A 32 -0.60 3.75 -4.85
CA LEU A 32 -1.08 5.02 -4.31
C LEU A 32 -0.06 6.15 -4.51
N ALA A 33 1.21 5.90 -4.21
CA ALA A 33 2.30 6.86 -4.43
C ALA A 33 2.44 7.24 -5.91
N GLU A 34 2.35 6.26 -6.81
CA GLU A 34 2.37 6.49 -8.26
C GLU A 34 1.16 7.29 -8.73
N ALA A 35 -0.05 6.93 -8.29
CA ALA A 35 -1.26 7.63 -8.69
C ALA A 35 -1.23 9.10 -8.24
N ARG A 36 -0.72 9.36 -7.04
CA ARG A 36 -0.46 10.71 -6.54
C ARG A 36 0.57 11.45 -7.41
N ALA A 37 1.73 10.83 -7.68
CA ALA A 37 2.80 11.44 -8.46
C ALA A 37 2.35 11.76 -9.90
N LYS A 38 1.60 10.87 -10.55
CA LYS A 38 0.99 11.07 -11.88
C LYS A 38 0.02 12.25 -11.94
N LYS A 39 -0.53 12.67 -10.79
CA LYS A 39 -1.41 13.84 -10.66
C LYS A 39 -0.65 15.11 -10.24
N GLY A 40 0.67 15.04 -10.02
CA GLY A 40 1.48 16.17 -9.56
C GLY A 40 1.12 16.63 -8.14
N LEU A 41 0.56 15.75 -7.31
CA LEU A 41 0.09 16.11 -5.97
C LEU A 41 1.12 15.76 -4.90
N THR A 42 1.24 16.61 -3.90
CA THR A 42 1.93 16.33 -2.65
C THR A 42 1.08 15.42 -1.74
N GLN A 43 1.74 14.76 -0.79
CA GLN A 43 1.04 13.94 0.21
C GLN A 43 0.03 14.77 1.02
N LYS A 44 0.36 16.04 1.32
CA LYS A 44 -0.53 16.95 2.09
C LYS A 44 -1.79 17.31 1.31
N GLU A 45 -1.67 17.52 -0.01
CA GLU A 45 -2.83 17.80 -0.86
C GLU A 45 -3.76 16.60 -0.98
N VAL A 46 -3.20 15.39 -1.13
CA VAL A 46 -3.99 14.15 -1.13
C VAL A 46 -4.66 13.93 0.22
N ALA A 47 -3.95 14.14 1.33
CA ALA A 47 -4.50 14.02 2.67
C ALA A 47 -5.73 14.93 2.87
N LYS A 48 -5.61 16.20 2.47
CA LYS A 48 -6.72 17.18 2.52
C LYS A 48 -7.91 16.73 1.67
N ARG A 49 -7.68 16.26 0.44
CA ARG A 49 -8.75 15.78 -0.47
C ARG A 49 -9.43 14.51 0.04
N ALA A 50 -8.66 13.60 0.63
CA ALA A 50 -9.14 12.32 1.16
C ALA A 50 -9.73 12.42 2.57
N GLN A 51 -9.66 13.59 3.21
CA GLN A 51 -10.05 13.82 4.61
C GLN A 51 -9.36 12.84 5.58
N VAL A 52 -8.05 12.70 5.40
CA VAL A 52 -7.17 11.93 6.30
C VAL A 52 -5.99 12.79 6.72
N THR A 53 -5.21 12.33 7.70
CA THR A 53 -4.03 13.06 8.13
C THR A 53 -2.88 12.89 7.13
N TRP A 54 -1.95 13.84 7.09
CA TRP A 54 -0.75 13.72 6.26
C TRP A 54 0.11 12.52 6.68
N GLU A 55 0.19 12.25 8.00
CA GLU A 55 0.87 11.10 8.59
C GLU A 55 0.28 9.79 8.09
N THR A 56 -1.05 9.74 7.88
CA THR A 56 -1.72 8.57 7.31
C THR A 56 -1.23 8.31 5.89
N ILE A 57 -1.18 9.33 5.03
CA ILE A 57 -0.66 9.18 3.65
C ILE A 57 0.81 8.77 3.68
N SER A 58 1.63 9.44 4.50
CA SER A 58 3.06 9.15 4.62
C SER A 58 3.31 7.71 5.12
N ALA A 59 2.61 7.27 6.15
CA ALA A 59 2.76 5.92 6.68
C ALA A 59 2.32 4.84 5.67
N ILE A 60 1.27 5.10 4.90
CA ILE A 60 0.83 4.19 3.82
C ILE A 60 1.89 4.09 2.73
N GLU A 61 2.34 5.21 2.17
CA GLU A 61 3.32 5.21 1.06
C GLU A 61 4.68 4.65 1.44
N ASN A 62 5.04 4.69 2.74
CA ASN A 62 6.26 4.08 3.27
C ASN A 62 6.07 2.61 3.71
N GLY A 63 4.89 2.01 3.49
CA GLY A 63 4.60 0.62 3.87
C GLY A 63 4.54 0.38 5.39
N LYS A 64 4.37 1.44 6.19
CA LYS A 64 4.35 1.38 7.67
C LYS A 64 2.95 1.31 8.26
N ALA A 65 1.91 1.46 7.44
CA ALA A 65 0.52 1.46 7.88
C ALA A 65 -0.21 0.17 7.51
N ASN A 66 -1.29 -0.11 8.24
CA ASN A 66 -2.30 -1.11 7.89
C ASN A 66 -3.65 -0.41 7.66
N PRO A 67 -3.83 0.31 6.53
CA PRO A 67 -5.03 1.10 6.30
C PRO A 67 -6.25 0.22 6.05
N SER A 68 -7.42 0.67 6.50
CA SER A 68 -8.69 0.03 6.13
C SER A 68 -8.98 0.21 4.64
N LEU A 69 -9.83 -0.67 4.08
CA LEU A 69 -10.31 -0.52 2.70
C LEU A 69 -11.01 0.83 2.48
N GLY A 70 -11.73 1.33 3.48
CA GLY A 70 -12.37 2.65 3.43
C GLY A 70 -11.36 3.78 3.28
N THR A 71 -10.25 3.73 4.02
CA THR A 71 -9.16 4.71 3.90
C THR A 71 -8.50 4.63 2.53
N ILE A 72 -8.17 3.43 2.05
CA ILE A 72 -7.59 3.24 0.72
C ILE A 72 -8.51 3.80 -0.38
N SER A 73 -9.81 3.51 -0.29
CA SER A 73 -10.81 3.99 -1.24
C SER A 73 -10.90 5.52 -1.28
N LYS A 74 -10.94 6.18 -0.11
CA LYS A 74 -10.91 7.66 -0.01
C LYS A 74 -9.68 8.26 -0.67
N ILE A 75 -8.51 7.65 -0.47
CA ILE A 75 -7.26 8.16 -1.02
C ILE A 75 -7.22 7.98 -2.55
N PHE A 76 -7.62 6.82 -3.07
CA PHE A 76 -7.72 6.64 -4.53
C PHE A 76 -8.74 7.59 -5.15
N ALA A 77 -9.88 7.83 -4.51
CA ALA A 77 -10.86 8.80 -4.96
C ALA A 77 -10.27 10.23 -5.03
N ALA A 78 -9.46 10.62 -4.04
CA ALA A 78 -8.79 11.92 -4.00
C ALA A 78 -7.78 12.15 -5.14
N VAL A 79 -7.24 11.07 -5.73
CA VAL A 79 -6.37 11.12 -6.93
C VAL A 79 -7.12 10.79 -8.22
N GLY A 80 -8.46 10.73 -8.18
CA GLY A 80 -9.31 10.48 -9.36
C GLY A 80 -9.25 9.05 -9.88
N LYS A 81 -9.02 8.08 -8.99
CA LYS A 81 -9.01 6.64 -9.28
C LYS A 81 -10.13 5.94 -8.51
N LYS A 82 -10.53 4.77 -9.00
CA LYS A 82 -11.47 3.87 -8.32
C LYS A 82 -10.75 2.59 -7.95
N LEU A 83 -11.02 2.10 -6.75
CA LEU A 83 -10.51 0.83 -6.28
C LEU A 83 -11.41 -0.29 -6.79
N ASN A 84 -10.84 -1.24 -7.54
CA ASN A 84 -11.55 -2.41 -8.06
C ASN A 84 -10.96 -3.65 -7.40
N PHE A 85 -11.82 -4.60 -7.05
CA PHE A 85 -11.41 -5.90 -6.52
C PHE A 85 -11.88 -7.01 -7.45
N GLN A 86 -11.07 -8.06 -7.55
CA GLN A 86 -11.44 -9.31 -8.17
C GLN A 86 -11.24 -10.40 -7.13
N ILE A 87 -12.27 -11.22 -6.93
CA ILE A 87 -12.21 -12.41 -6.10
C ILE A 87 -12.23 -13.58 -7.09
N SER A 88 -11.18 -14.39 -7.06
CA SER A 88 -10.97 -15.56 -7.93
C SER A 88 -10.61 -16.76 -7.08
#